data_AF-A0A3D5X2Y3-F1
#
_entry.id   AF-A0A3D5X2Y3-F1
#
_cell.length_a   1.000
_cell.length_b   1.000
_cell.length_c   1.000
_cell.angle_alpha   90.00
_cell.angle_beta   90.00
_cell.angle_gamma   90.00
#
_symmetry.space_group_name_H-M   'P 1'
#
loop_
_entity.id
_entity.type
_entity.pdbx_description
1 polymer ?
#
loop_
_entity_poly.entity_id
_entity_poly.type
_entity_poly.pdbx_seq_one_letter_code
_entity_poly.pdbx_strand_id
1 'polypeptide(L)' 'AHERPEAMEEASVMMVGLSPERIMQGLTQVLRQEVGVNRNFREVADYSMPNVSEKVVRIILSYTDYVKRTVWSEEV' A
#
# COMPACT_ATOMS: atom_id res chain seq x y z
N ALA A 1 4.24 -16.14 4.75
CA ALA A 1 4.32 -15.12 3.69
C ALA A 1 3.25 -14.08 3.99
N HIS A 2 3.65 -12.85 4.28
CA HIS A 2 2.72 -11.76 4.59
C HIS A 2 2.65 -10.88 3.34
N GLU A 3 1.95 -11.37 2.33
CA GLU A 3 1.64 -10.53 1.17
C GLU A 3 0.65 -9.45 1.59
N ARG A 4 0.73 -8.30 0.93
CA ARG A 4 -0.19 -7.18 1.07
C ARG A 4 -1.35 -7.40 0.08
N PRO A 5 -2.49 -8.00 0.50
CA PRO A 5 -3.55 -8.42 -0.42
C PRO A 5 -4.30 -7.24 -1.04
N GLU A 6 -4.16 -6.03 -0.49
CA GLU A 6 -4.93 -4.84 -0.89
C GLU A 6 -4.78 -4.53 -2.39
N ALA A 7 -3.62 -4.80 -2.98
CA ALA A 7 -3.41 -4.60 -4.42
C ALA A 7 -4.07 -5.67 -5.29
N MET A 8 -4.22 -6.89 -4.75
CA MET A 8 -4.94 -7.99 -5.40
C MET A 8 -6.45 -7.77 -5.30
N GLU A 9 -6.96 -7.25 -4.17
CA GLU A 9 -8.38 -6.94 -3.96
C GLU A 9 -8.91 -5.93 -4.98
N GLU A 10 -8.12 -4.88 -5.26
CA GLU A 10 -8.47 -3.87 -6.27
C GLU A 10 -8.11 -4.28 -7.71
N ALA A 11 -7.56 -5.50 -7.89
CA ALA A 11 -7.05 -6.01 -9.17
C ALA A 11 -6.02 -5.09 -9.85
N SER A 12 -5.34 -4.24 -9.07
CA SER A 12 -4.26 -3.37 -9.53
C SER A 12 -3.02 -4.14 -9.99
N VAL A 13 -2.86 -5.37 -9.49
CA VAL A 13 -1.76 -6.28 -9.82
C VAL A 13 -2.28 -7.69 -10.06
N MET A 14 -1.44 -8.54 -10.67
CA MET A 14 -1.72 -9.96 -10.86
C MET A 14 -0.44 -10.77 -10.63
N MET A 15 -0.55 -11.84 -9.85
CA MET A 15 0.57 -12.77 -9.63
C MET A 15 0.62 -13.82 -10.74
N VAL A 16 1.74 -13.87 -11.47
CA VAL A 16 1.92 -14.80 -12.60
C VAL A 16 3.03 -15.85 -12.40
N GLY A 17 3.80 -15.74 -11.32
CA GLY A 17 4.93 -16.63 -11.05
C GLY A 17 6.02 -16.53 -12.13
N LEU A 18 6.72 -17.64 -12.38
CA LEU A 18 7.88 -17.69 -13.29
C LEU A 18 7.68 -18.61 -14.52
N SER A 19 6.48 -19.16 -14.72
CA SER A 19 6.17 -19.95 -15.93
C SER A 19 6.04 -19.03 -17.14
N PRO A 20 6.76 -19.29 -18.25
CA PRO A 20 6.63 -18.50 -19.47
C PRO A 20 5.19 -18.43 -19.99
N GLU A 21 4.43 -19.52 -19.93
CA GLU A 21 3.03 -19.52 -20.39
C GLU A 21 2.17 -18.55 -19.57
N ARG A 22 2.32 -18.55 -18.24
CA ARG A 22 1.53 -17.68 -17.35
C ARG A 22 1.93 -16.22 -17.50
N ILE A 23 3.22 -15.94 -17.69
CA ILE A 23 3.72 -14.58 -17.97
C ILE A 23 3.09 -14.03 -19.25
N MET A 24 3.01 -14.83 -20.32
CA MET A 24 2.39 -14.40 -21.58
C MET A 24 0.88 -14.13 -21.44
N GLN A 25 0.18 -14.95 -20.66
CA GLN A 25 -1.23 -14.70 -20.32
C GLN A 25 -1.39 -13.38 -19.55
N GLY A 26 -0.51 -13.13 -18.58
CA GLY A 26 -0.51 -11.89 -17.80
C GLY A 26 -0.27 -10.65 -18.65
N LEU A 27 0.73 -10.71 -19.54
CA LEU A 27 1.05 -9.62 -20.46
C LEU A 27 -0.15 -9.26 -21.35
N THR A 28 -0.93 -10.26 -21.79
CA THR A 28 -2.14 -10.03 -22.58
C THR A 28 -3.19 -9.21 -21.81
N GLN A 29 -3.29 -9.38 -20.49
CA GLN A 29 -4.18 -8.56 -19.65
C GLN A 29 -3.62 -7.15 -19.44
N VAL A 30 -2.31 -7.03 -19.20
CA VAL A 30 -1.64 -5.72 -19.04
C VAL A 30 -1.82 -4.85 -20.28
N LEU A 31 -1.79 -5.42 -21.48
CA LEU A 31 -2.04 -4.68 -22.73
C LEU A 31 -3.45 -4.07 -22.82
N ARG A 32 -4.41 -4.55 -22.03
CA ARG A 32 -5.79 -4.03 -21.95
C ARG A 32 -5.99 -3.10 -20.74
N GLN A 33 -4.97 -2.90 -19.92
CA GLN A 33 -5.05 -2.06 -18.74
C GLN A 33 -5.04 -0.58 -19.15
N GLU A 34 -6.02 0.16 -18.67
CA GLU A 34 -6.08 1.61 -18.82
C GLU A 34 -5.53 2.28 -17.56
N VAL A 35 -4.75 3.35 -17.72
CA VAL A 35 -4.05 4.05 -16.63
C VAL A 35 -4.32 5.55 -16.67
N GLY A 36 -3.95 6.26 -15.61
CA GLY A 36 -4.20 7.70 -15.49
C GLY A 36 -5.67 7.99 -15.15
N VAL A 37 -6.25 9.03 -15.74
CA VAL A 37 -7.60 9.52 -15.39
C VAL A 37 -8.69 8.49 -15.76
N ASN A 38 -8.57 7.86 -16.92
CA ASN A 38 -9.47 6.81 -17.37
C ASN A 38 -8.80 5.46 -17.07
N ARG A 39 -9.00 4.94 -15.86
CA ARG A 39 -8.47 3.64 -15.42
C ARG A 39 -9.60 2.63 -15.29
N ASN A 40 -9.33 1.40 -15.71
CA ASN A 40 -10.31 0.31 -15.62
C ASN A 40 -10.14 -0.55 -14.36
N PHE A 41 -9.02 -0.43 -13.64
CA PHE A 41 -8.80 -0.99 -12.32
C PHE A 41 -8.66 0.12 -11.28
N ARG A 42 -9.09 -0.14 -10.05
CA ARG A 42 -9.10 0.84 -8.96
C ARG A 42 -7.70 1.03 -8.40
N GLU A 43 -7.38 2.26 -7.99
CA GLU A 43 -6.18 2.50 -7.18
C GLU A 43 -6.34 1.86 -5.80
N VAL A 44 -5.24 1.35 -5.28
CA VAL A 44 -5.20 0.77 -3.94
C VAL A 44 -5.39 1.88 -2.91
N ALA A 45 -6.54 1.87 -2.24
CA ALA A 45 -6.95 2.94 -1.34
C ALA A 45 -5.88 3.24 -0.27
N ASP A 46 -5.29 2.20 0.32
CA ASP A 46 -4.27 2.30 1.37
C ASP A 46 -3.02 3.07 0.96
N TYR A 47 -2.69 3.07 -0.33
CA TYR A 47 -1.54 3.80 -0.88
C TYR A 47 -1.89 5.20 -1.38
N SER A 48 -3.17 5.52 -1.52
CA SER A 48 -3.67 6.77 -2.10
C SER A 48 -3.90 7.89 -1.07
N MET A 49 -3.44 7.71 0.17
CA MET A 49 -3.66 8.68 1.26
C MET A 49 -2.87 9.99 1.01
N PRO A 50 -3.51 11.16 0.88
CA PRO A 50 -2.83 12.39 0.46
C PRO A 50 -2.03 13.06 1.59
N ASN A 51 -2.26 12.71 2.84
CA ASN A 51 -1.79 13.44 4.01
C ASN A 51 -0.93 12.60 4.97
N VAL A 52 -0.17 11.63 4.45
CA VAL A 52 0.66 10.74 5.28
C VAL A 52 1.66 11.52 6.15
N SER A 53 2.33 12.54 5.60
CA SER A 53 3.30 13.34 6.35
C SER A 53 2.66 14.05 7.54
N GLU A 54 1.50 14.65 7.36
CA GLU A 54 0.75 15.32 8.42
C GLU A 54 0.30 14.33 9.51
N LYS A 55 -0.17 13.14 9.12
CA LYS A 55 -0.53 12.07 10.06
C LYS A 55 0.67 11.66 10.90
N VAL A 56 1.85 11.47 10.30
CA VAL A 56 3.08 11.07 11.00
C VAL A 56 3.50 12.13 12.02
N VAL A 57 3.49 13.41 11.64
CA VAL A 57 3.80 14.50 12.58
C VAL A 57 2.87 14.49 13.79
N ARG A 58 1.56 14.33 13.56
CA ARG A 58 0.58 14.24 14.65
C ARG A 58 0.83 13.04 15.56
N ILE A 59 1.11 11.87 14.99
CA ILE A 59 1.42 10.65 15.76
C ILE A 59 2.65 10.89 16.65
N ILE A 60 3.74 11.43 16.10
CA ILE A 60 4.95 11.70 16.88
C ILE A 60 4.65 12.64 18.04
N LEU A 61 3.99 13.78 17.77
CA LEU A 61 3.65 14.74 18.81
C LEU A 61 2.74 14.14 19.89
N SER A 62 1.75 13.32 19.51
CA SER A 62 0.81 12.71 20.46
C SER A 62 1.43 11.62 21.32
N TYR A 63 2.40 10.85 20.79
CA TYR A 63 2.94 9.68 21.47
C TYR A 63 4.30 9.90 22.12
N THR A 64 5.00 11.00 21.85
CA THR A 64 6.35 11.23 22.39
C THR A 64 6.38 11.12 23.92
N ASP A 65 5.56 11.89 24.63
CA ASP A 65 5.59 11.90 26.10
C ASP A 65 4.97 10.64 26.69
N TYR A 66 3.98 10.06 26.00
CA TYR A 66 3.42 8.76 26.37
C TYR A 66 4.52 7.68 26.37
N VAL A 67 5.29 7.57 25.29
CA VAL A 67 6.36 6.58 25.15
C VAL A 67 7.49 6.83 26.16
N LYS A 68 7.91 8.09 26.35
CA LYS A 68 8.90 8.46 27.37
C LYS A 68 8.48 8.00 28.77
N ARG A 69 7.23 8.24 29.16
CA ARG A 69 6.72 7.82 30.47
C ARG A 69 6.50 6.31 30.58
N THR A 70 5.88 5.65 29.59
CA THR A 70 5.42 4.25 29.75
C THR A 70 6.44 3.20 29.33
N VAL A 71 7.33 3.53 28.39
CA VAL A 71 8.36 2.61 27.90
C VAL A 71 9.68 2.90 28.57
N TRP A 72 10.07 4.17 28.62
CA TRP A 72 11.37 4.59 29.15
C TRP A 72 11.37 4.97 30.63
N SER A 73 10.19 5.09 31.25
CA SER A 73 10.03 5.52 32.66
C SER A 73 10.69 6.88 32.97
N GLU A 74 10.78 7.76 31.98
CA GLU A 74 11.24 9.14 32.17
C GLU A 74 10.16 9.95 32.89
N GLU A 75 10.59 10.87 33.75
CA GLU A 75 9.73 11.91 34.30
C GLU A 75 9.57 12.99 33.22
N VAL A 76 8.34 13.17 32.73
CA VAL A 76 8.02 14.07 31.61
C VAL A 76 7.08 15.17 32.07
#